data_AF-A0AAD0PLT6-F1
#
_entry.id   AF-A0AAD0PLT6-F1
#
_cell.length_a   1.000
_cell.length_b   1.000
_cell.length_c   1.000
_cell.angle_alpha   90.00
_cell.angle_beta   90.00
_cell.angle_gamma   90.00
#
_symmetry.space_group_name_H-M   'P 1'
#
loop_
_entity.id
_entity.type
_entity.pdbx_description
1 polymer ?
#
loop_
_entity_poly.entity_id
_entity_poly.type
_entity_poly.pdbx_seq_one_letter_code
_entity_poly.pdbx_strand_id
1 'polypeptide(L)'
;MAEFTKEQLIAEVRYNLEHCFCSEKTKRLMEIALAALTAEPVAHLVCNGRLYQDRAFLSFSTAQISVKDRNDGAEIKPLYRLPLLEGFK
;
A
#
# COMPACT_ATOMS: atom_id res chain seq x y z
N MET A 1 8.16 -17.27 -11.63
CA MET A 1 6.76 -16.79 -11.61
C MET A 1 6.72 -15.52 -12.42
N ALA A 2 5.68 -15.26 -13.21
CA ALA A 2 5.59 -13.99 -13.92
C ALA A 2 5.44 -12.84 -12.90
N GLU A 3 6.23 -11.79 -13.05
CA GLU A 3 6.07 -10.56 -12.28
C GLU A 3 5.15 -9.62 -13.05
N PHE A 4 4.18 -9.02 -12.35
CA PHE A 4 3.21 -8.09 -12.91
C PHE A 4 3.36 -6.74 -12.23
N THR A 5 3.26 -5.65 -12.99
CA THR A 5 3.27 -4.32 -12.41
C THR A 5 1.94 -4.02 -11.73
N LYS A 6 1.96 -3.05 -10.81
CA LYS A 6 0.76 -2.56 -10.13
C LYS A 6 -0.31 -2.11 -11.13
N GLU A 7 0.10 -1.44 -12.20
CA GLU A 7 -0.79 -0.89 -13.24
C GLU A 7 -1.44 -2.01 -14.06
N GLN A 8 -0.68 -3.07 -14.38
CA GLN A 8 -1.20 -4.25 -15.05
C GLN A 8 -2.28 -4.94 -14.20
N LEU A 9 -2.02 -5.11 -12.90
CA LEU A 9 -3.00 -5.70 -11.98
C LEU A 9 -4.25 -4.83 -11.83
N ILE A 10 -4.10 -3.49 -11.75
CA ILE A 10 -5.25 -2.57 -11.69
C ILE A 10 -6.10 -2.68 -12.96
N ALA A 11 -5.46 -2.70 -14.14
CA ALA A 11 -6.16 -2.81 -15.41
C ALA A 11 -6.94 -4.13 -15.51
N GLU A 12 -6.30 -5.24 -15.13
CA GLU A 12 -6.91 -6.56 -15.10
C GLU A 12 -8.13 -6.63 -14.16
N VAL A 13 -7.99 -6.09 -12.94
CA VAL A 13 -9.10 -6.09 -11.97
C VAL A 13 -10.28 -5.25 -12.47
N ARG A 14 -10.02 -4.08 -13.07
CA ARG A 14 -11.07 -3.24 -13.67
C ARG A 14 -11.80 -3.96 -14.80
N TYR A 15 -11.04 -4.59 -15.70
CA TYR A 15 -11.61 -5.37 -16.79
C TYR A 15 -12.54 -6.48 -16.26
N ASN A 16 -12.07 -7.25 -15.27
CA ASN A 16 -12.85 -8.34 -14.69
C ASN A 16 -14.09 -7.86 -13.92
N LEU A 17 -14.02 -6.73 -13.23
CA LEU A 17 -15.20 -6.13 -12.58
C LEU A 17 -16.30 -5.75 -13.58
N GLU A 18 -15.92 -5.31 -14.78
CA GLU A 18 -16.87 -4.90 -15.83
C GLU A 18 -17.38 -6.09 -16.67
N HIS A 19 -16.58 -7.15 -16.84
CA HIS A 19 -16.85 -8.18 -17.85
C HIS A 19 -16.94 -9.61 -17.29
N CYS A 20 -16.28 -9.94 -16.17
CA CYS A 20 -16.11 -11.33 -15.74
C CYS A 20 -15.99 -11.49 -14.22
N PHE A 21 -17.11 -11.78 -13.55
CA PHE A 21 -17.10 -12.35 -12.20
C PHE A 21 -18.16 -13.44 -12.07
N CYS A 22 -17.79 -14.55 -11.42
CA CYS A 22 -18.64 -15.74 -11.32
C CYS A 22 -19.66 -15.68 -10.16
N SER A 23 -19.54 -14.67 -9.29
CA SER A 23 -20.40 -14.47 -8.11
C SER A 23 -20.21 -13.08 -7.49
N GLU A 24 -21.15 -12.67 -6.65
CA GLU A 24 -20.99 -11.48 -5.80
C GLU A 24 -19.76 -11.58 -4.87
N LYS A 25 -19.39 -12.79 -4.43
CA LYS A 25 -18.19 -13.00 -3.62
C LYS A 25 -16.91 -12.67 -4.40
N THR A 26 -16.82 -13.13 -5.64
CA THR A 26 -15.66 -12.83 -6.51
C THR A 26 -15.58 -11.36 -6.87
N LYS A 27 -16.74 -10.71 -7.10
CA LYS A 27 -16.82 -9.27 -7.30
C LYS A 27 -16.29 -8.52 -6.08
N ARG A 28 -16.72 -8.91 -4.88
CA ARG A 28 -16.24 -8.29 -3.63
C ARG A 28 -14.74 -8.45 -3.43
N LEU A 29 -14.16 -9.61 -3.76
CA LEU A 29 -12.71 -9.83 -3.71
C LEU A 29 -11.97 -8.90 -4.69
N MET A 30 -12.51 -8.72 -5.90
CA MET A 30 -11.94 -7.80 -6.89
C MET A 30 -12.03 -6.34 -6.44
N GLU A 31 -13.14 -5.92 -5.83
CA GLU A 31 -13.27 -4.59 -5.22
C GLU A 31 -12.22 -4.36 -4.12
N ILE A 32 -12.01 -5.36 -3.25
CA ILE A 32 -10.97 -5.31 -2.21
C ILE A 32 -9.58 -5.19 -2.83
N ALA A 33 -9.29 -6.00 -3.86
CA ALA A 33 -8.02 -5.96 -4.55
C ALA A 33 -7.78 -4.58 -5.21
N LEU A 34 -8.79 -4.03 -5.88
CA LEU A 34 -8.71 -2.70 -6.48
C LEU A 34 -8.48 -1.61 -5.42
N ALA A 35 -9.22 -1.66 -4.32
CA ALA A 35 -9.07 -0.70 -3.22
C ALA A 35 -7.68 -0.80 -2.58
N ALA A 36 -7.15 -2.01 -2.38
CA ALA A 36 -5.80 -2.21 -1.85
C ALA A 36 -4.72 -1.73 -2.82
N LEU A 37 -4.86 -2.00 -4.12
CA LEU A 37 -3.93 -1.54 -5.15
C LEU A 37 -3.97 -0.01 -5.28
N THR A 38 -5.13 0.62 -5.18
CA THR A 38 -5.27 2.08 -5.36
C THR A 38 -5.11 2.89 -4.07
N ALA A 39 -4.91 2.23 -2.92
CA ALA A 39 -4.74 2.90 -1.64
C ALA A 39 -3.52 3.83 -1.63
N GLU A 40 -3.71 5.00 -1.04
CA GLU A 40 -2.63 5.92 -0.72
C GLU A 40 -2.01 5.58 0.65
N PRO A 41 -0.71 5.80 0.84
CA PRO A 41 -0.08 5.62 2.15
C PRO A 41 -0.72 6.57 3.18
N VAL A 42 -1.08 6.03 4.34
CA VAL A 42 -1.61 6.83 5.47
C VAL A 42 -0.49 7.33 6.39
N ALA A 43 0.68 6.71 6.32
CA ALA A 43 1.86 7.08 7.06
C ALA A 43 3.12 6.54 6.36
N HIS A 44 4.27 6.96 6.84
CA HIS A 44 5.59 6.61 6.32
C HIS A 44 6.48 6.20 7.50
N LEU A 45 6.94 4.97 7.51
CA LEU A 45 7.84 4.43 8.52
C LEU A 45 9.28 4.68 8.08
N VAL A 46 10.02 5.48 8.85
CA VAL A 46 11.47 5.57 8.72
C VAL A 46 12.07 4.46 9.58
N CYS A 47 12.67 3.46 8.96
CA CYS A 47 13.18 2.26 9.63
C CYS A 47 14.59 1.86 9.17
N ASN A 48 15.15 0.85 9.83
CA ASN A 48 16.44 0.24 9.46
C ASN A 48 17.65 1.18 9.52
N GLY A 49 17.55 2.27 10.26
CA GLY A 49 18.69 3.13 10.57
C GLY A 49 19.56 2.53 11.66
N ARG A 50 20.87 2.81 11.63
CA ARG A 50 21.85 2.24 12.58
C ARG A 50 21.82 2.89 13.96
N LEU A 51 21.32 4.12 14.07
CA LEU A 51 21.51 4.95 15.25
C LEU A 51 20.22 5.21 16.02
N TYR A 52 19.13 5.52 15.30
CA TYR A 52 17.85 5.87 15.92
C TYR A 52 16.80 4.78 15.74
N GLN A 53 15.82 4.76 16.63
CA GLN A 53 14.68 3.84 16.53
C GLN A 53 13.80 4.13 15.32
N ASP A 54 13.01 3.14 14.93
CA ASP A 54 12.01 3.25 13.88
C ASP A 54 10.92 4.26 14.28
N ARG A 55 10.53 5.12 13.35
CA ARG A 55 9.55 6.18 13.63
C ARG A 55 8.59 6.38 12.45
N ALA A 56 7.30 6.44 12.76
CA ALA A 56 6.27 6.75 11.79
C ALA A 56 6.03 8.26 11.66
N PHE A 57 5.80 8.70 10.43
CA PHE A 57 5.49 10.08 10.07
C PHE A 57 4.23 10.11 9.22
N LEU A 58 3.38 11.10 9.44
CA LEU A 58 2.15 11.26 8.64
C LEU A 58 2.44 11.85 7.26
N SER A 59 3.48 12.67 7.12
CA SER A 59 3.86 13.30 5.85
C SER A 59 5.14 12.69 5.28
N PHE A 60 5.14 12.44 3.96
CA PHE A 60 6.31 11.95 3.24
C PHE A 60 7.48 12.94 3.30
N SER A 61 7.22 14.25 3.18
CA SER A 61 8.28 15.28 3.24
C SER A 61 8.99 15.28 4.59
N THR A 62 8.23 15.10 5.68
CA THR A 62 8.81 15.02 7.03
C THR A 62 9.63 13.74 7.23
N ALA A 63 9.21 12.63 6.64
CA ALA A 63 9.99 11.39 6.65
C ALA A 63 11.31 11.54 5.88
N GLN A 64 11.29 12.22 4.73
CA GLN A 64 12.51 12.50 3.94
C GLN A 64 13.50 13.39 4.69
N ILE A 65 13.01 14.45 5.33
CA ILE A 65 13.84 15.31 6.19
C ILE A 65 14.46 14.46 7.31
N SER A 66 13.66 13.62 7.97
CA SER A 66 14.16 12.75 9.04
C SER A 66 15.25 11.78 8.55
N VAL A 67 15.09 11.16 7.38
CA VAL A 67 16.13 10.26 6.83
C VAL A 67 17.43 11.02 6.58
N LYS A 68 17.32 12.22 5.99
CA LYS A 68 18.47 13.07 5.69
C LYS A 68 19.20 13.52 6.96
N ASP A 69 18.45 13.91 7.99
CA ASP A 69 19.00 14.39 9.25
C ASP A 69 19.65 13.25 10.06
N ARG A 70 19.06 12.05 10.02
CA ARG A 70 19.63 10.87 10.70
C ARG A 70 20.94 10.43 10.06
N ASN A 71 21.04 10.47 8.73
CA ASN A 71 22.20 10.05 7.94
C ASN A 71 22.80 8.70 8.37
N ASP A 72 21.94 7.76 8.79
CA ASP A 72 22.32 6.48 9.41
C ASP A 72 21.95 5.26 8.55
N GLY A 73 21.60 5.50 7.28
CA GLY A 73 21.16 4.47 6.33
C GLY A 73 19.68 4.09 6.45
N ALA A 74 18.88 4.85 7.19
CA ALA A 74 17.44 4.62 7.30
C ALA A 74 16.71 4.71 5.94
N GLU A 75 15.67 3.91 5.78
CA GLU A 75 14.80 3.87 4.60
C GLU A 75 13.36 4.24 4.96
N ILE A 76 12.59 4.68 3.96
CA ILE A 76 11.17 5.03 4.12
C ILE A 76 10.31 3.91 3.55
N LYS A 77 9.47 3.31 4.41
CA LYS A 77 8.44 2.36 4.00
C LYS A 77 7.05 2.99 4.09
N PRO A 78 6.27 3.03 3.00
CA PRO A 78 4.88 3.48 3.07
C PRO A 78 4.05 2.50 3.89
N LEU A 79 3.21 3.04 4.77
CA LEU A 79 2.23 2.29 5.55
C LEU A 79 0.85 2.55 4.96
N TYR A 80 0.17 1.48 4.56
CA TYR A 80 -1.17 1.54 4.01
C TYR A 80 -2.17 1.07 5.05
N ARG A 81 -3.34 1.71 5.08
CA ARG A 81 -4.50 1.17 5.80
C ARG A 81 -5.21 0.22 4.85
N LEU A 82 -5.45 -1.02 5.29
CA LEU A 82 -6.28 -1.94 4.52
C LEU A 82 -7.72 -1.41 4.53
N PRO A 83 -8.31 -1.03 3.39
CA PRO A 83 -9.52 -0.20 3.39
C PRO A 83 -10.80 -0.91 3.83
N LEU A 84 -10.79 -2.20 4.19
CA LEU A 84 -12.04 -2.99 4.23
C LEU A 84 -12.13 -4.07 5.33
N LEU A 85 -11.48 -3.91 6.49
CA LEU A 85 -11.78 -4.80 7.63
C LEU A 85 -13.05 -4.41 8.41
N GLU A 86 -13.59 -3.21 8.18
CA GLU A 86 -14.88 -2.79 8.73
C GLU A 86 -16.00 -3.50 7.96
N GLY A 87 -16.43 -4.68 8.44
CA GLY A 87 -17.56 -5.42 7.87
C GLY A 87 -17.31 -6.89 7.52
N PHE A 88 -16.12 -7.43 7.75
CA PHE A 88 -15.94 -8.88 7.83
C PHE A 88 -16.57 -9.37 9.15
N LYS A 89 -17.71 -10.06 9.06
CA LYS A 89 -18.31 -10.79 10.17
C LYS A 89 -17.72 -12.20 10.25
#